data_AF-A0A672Y4Q9-F1
#
_entry.id   AF-A0A672Y4Q9-F1
#
_cell.length_a   1.000
_cell.length_b   1.000
_cell.length_c   1.000
_cell.angle_alpha   90.00
_cell.angle_beta   90.00
_cell.angle_gamma   90.00
#
_symmetry.space_group_name_H-M   'P 1'
#
loop_
_entity.id
_entity.type
_entity.pdbx_description
1 polymer ?
#
loop_
_entity_poly.entity_id
_entity_poly.type
_entity_poly.pdbx_seq_one_letter_code
_entity_poly.pdbx_strand_id
1 'polypeptide(L)'
;HNVPYSPILYLLDQMGPMGLWRFHRKLLPAAWLCCFLAVQVYSCPETCRKCSGPGNDHCEECKGGWILHNGTCVDIDECGTELDKCPPSSFCVNTEGSFKCKDCDPACVGCMGSGPARCRKCADGYRVTGSKCLDIDECSDRVLACQGLDEICVNTEGSFRCDCAEGFSRKNNVCVKKQLPSIHEKGLFEDIQDDEVVVLQQMFLGVVLCALATLAAKGDMVYTSIFMGALAAVAGYWLSDRGDRFLDSFLKGR
;
A
#
# COMPACT_ATOMS: atom_id res chain seq x y z
N HIS A 1 12.14 -45.38 -22.17
CA HIS A 1 13.61 -45.23 -22.28
C HIS A 1 13.92 -43.74 -22.10
N ASN A 2 13.99 -43.25 -20.87
CA ASN A 2 15.16 -43.15 -19.97
C ASN A 2 16.22 -42.13 -20.41
N VAL A 3 16.22 -41.01 -19.66
CA VAL A 3 17.27 -39.98 -19.46
C VAL A 3 18.54 -40.63 -18.85
N PRO A 4 19.73 -39.98 -18.88
CA PRO A 4 20.20 -39.25 -17.68
C PRO A 4 21.01 -37.92 -17.88
N TYR A 5 20.75 -36.97 -16.95
CA TYR A 5 21.59 -35.95 -16.23
C TYR A 5 22.60 -35.04 -17.00
N SER A 6 22.47 -33.69 -17.08
CA SER A 6 22.64 -32.54 -16.12
C SER A 6 24.09 -32.29 -15.63
N PRO A 7 24.56 -31.07 -15.21
CA PRO A 7 23.87 -29.76 -15.10
C PRO A 7 24.71 -28.51 -15.52
N ILE A 8 24.01 -27.41 -15.83
CA ILE A 8 24.51 -26.03 -15.74
C ILE A 8 23.86 -25.44 -14.49
N LEU A 9 24.64 -25.02 -13.49
CA LEU A 9 24.40 -23.84 -12.65
C LEU A 9 25.52 -23.74 -11.59
N TYR A 10 25.79 -22.50 -11.18
CA TYR A 10 26.62 -22.01 -10.07
C TYR A 10 27.87 -21.20 -10.47
N LEU A 11 27.73 -19.90 -10.16
CA LEU A 11 28.75 -18.96 -9.69
C LEU A 11 29.38 -18.03 -10.72
N LEU A 12 28.57 -17.08 -11.17
CA LEU A 12 28.94 -15.66 -11.09
C LEU A 12 28.92 -15.24 -9.61
N ASP A 13 30.06 -15.24 -8.95
CA ASP A 13 30.36 -14.27 -7.88
C ASP A 13 31.86 -14.30 -7.59
N GLN A 14 32.58 -13.24 -8.00
CA GLN A 14 33.51 -12.49 -7.15
C GLN A 14 34.32 -11.51 -8.00
N MET A 15 33.95 -10.24 -7.86
CA MET A 15 34.77 -9.09 -8.21
C MET A 15 36.02 -9.06 -7.30
N GLY A 16 37.22 -8.97 -7.88
CA GLY A 16 38.46 -8.73 -7.12
C GLY A 16 39.69 -8.60 -8.02
N PRO A 17 40.69 -7.76 -7.68
CA PRO A 17 41.17 -6.74 -8.61
C PRO A 17 42.64 -6.90 -9.05
N MET A 18 43.03 -6.05 -10.00
CA MET A 18 44.39 -5.60 -10.32
C MET A 18 45.34 -6.57 -11.03
N GLY A 19 45.57 -6.23 -12.30
CA GLY A 19 46.93 -6.02 -12.80
C GLY A 19 47.60 -7.24 -13.40
N LEU A 20 47.89 -7.19 -14.69
CA LEU A 20 49.24 -6.92 -15.19
C LEU A 20 49.24 -6.97 -16.73
N TRP A 21 49.87 -5.95 -17.32
CA TRP A 21 50.57 -5.99 -18.62
C TRP A 21 49.69 -5.89 -19.86
N ARG A 22 49.42 -4.67 -20.35
CA ARG A 22 50.34 -3.96 -21.28
C ARG A 22 51.15 -4.95 -22.11
N PHE A 23 50.58 -5.49 -23.20
CA PHE A 23 51.28 -5.74 -24.48
C PHE A 23 50.36 -6.46 -25.48
N HIS A 24 49.20 -5.89 -25.86
CA HIS A 24 48.51 -6.30 -27.12
C HIS A 24 47.50 -5.24 -27.62
N ARG A 25 47.80 -3.94 -27.44
CA ARG A 25 46.89 -2.81 -27.72
C ARG A 25 46.74 -2.44 -29.21
N LYS A 26 47.21 -3.21 -30.18
CA LYS A 26 47.22 -2.73 -31.58
C LYS A 26 46.99 -3.78 -32.68
N LEU A 27 46.39 -4.95 -32.41
CA LEU A 27 46.06 -5.91 -33.49
C LEU A 27 44.71 -6.65 -33.37
N LEU A 28 43.97 -6.49 -32.28
CA LEU A 28 42.65 -7.13 -32.10
C LEU A 28 41.41 -6.30 -32.51
N PRO A 29 41.41 -4.96 -32.69
CA PRO A 29 40.17 -4.28 -33.04
C PRO A 29 39.84 -4.36 -34.53
N ALA A 30 40.81 -4.64 -35.42
CA ALA A 30 40.52 -4.71 -36.87
C ALA A 30 39.81 -6.01 -37.28
N ALA A 31 40.19 -7.15 -36.69
CA ALA A 31 39.50 -8.42 -36.94
C ALA A 31 38.10 -8.47 -36.29
N TRP A 32 37.94 -7.84 -35.12
CA TRP A 32 36.62 -7.70 -34.50
C TRP A 32 35.74 -6.67 -35.23
N LEU A 33 36.25 -5.52 -35.67
CA LEU A 33 35.44 -4.58 -36.47
C LEU A 33 35.09 -5.12 -37.86
N CYS A 34 35.95 -5.90 -38.52
CA CYS A 34 35.59 -6.55 -39.79
C CYS A 34 34.54 -7.66 -39.60
N CYS A 35 34.56 -8.40 -38.48
CA CYS A 35 33.49 -9.34 -38.15
C CYS A 35 32.17 -8.63 -37.76
N PHE A 36 32.22 -7.42 -37.19
CA PHE A 36 31.03 -6.61 -36.92
C PHE A 36 30.46 -5.91 -38.18
N LEU A 37 31.24 -5.77 -39.26
CA LEU A 37 30.82 -5.12 -40.51
C LEU A 37 30.40 -6.08 -41.63
N ALA A 38 30.47 -7.40 -41.42
CA ALA A 38 30.20 -8.39 -42.47
C ALA A 38 29.14 -9.44 -42.10
N VAL A 39 28.19 -9.08 -41.23
CA VAL A 39 26.94 -9.83 -41.12
C VAL A 39 25.77 -8.86 -41.26
N GLN A 40 25.54 -8.38 -42.49
CA GLN A 40 24.18 -8.06 -42.88
C GLN A 40 23.42 -9.37 -42.81
N VAL A 41 22.74 -9.61 -41.69
CA VAL A 41 21.83 -10.74 -41.55
C VAL A 41 20.72 -10.48 -42.57
N TYR A 42 20.81 -11.14 -43.72
CA TYR A 42 19.75 -11.22 -44.73
C TYR A 42 18.61 -12.10 -44.20
N SER A 43 17.95 -11.65 -43.13
CA SER A 43 16.82 -12.33 -42.51
C SER A 43 15.51 -11.79 -43.04
N CYS A 44 14.58 -12.71 -43.31
CA CYS A 44 13.20 -12.39 -43.64
C CYS A 44 12.56 -11.56 -42.50
N PRO A 45 11.79 -10.49 -42.78
CA PRO A 45 11.10 -9.73 -41.75
C PRO A 45 10.20 -10.62 -40.88
N GLU A 46 10.13 -10.32 -39.58
CA GLU A 46 9.34 -11.10 -38.62
C GLU A 46 7.84 -11.14 -38.93
N THR A 47 7.32 -10.21 -39.72
CA THR A 47 5.92 -10.16 -40.15
C THR A 47 5.65 -11.04 -41.38
N CYS A 48 6.71 -11.50 -42.04
CA CYS A 48 6.66 -12.27 -43.26
C CYS A 48 6.80 -13.78 -42.98
N ARG A 49 5.98 -14.59 -43.66
CA ARG A 49 6.05 -16.06 -43.63
C ARG A 49 7.02 -16.58 -44.68
N LYS A 50 7.03 -15.98 -45.87
CA LYS A 50 7.87 -16.39 -46.99
C LYS A 50 8.47 -15.18 -47.71
N CYS A 51 9.79 -15.15 -47.80
CA CYS A 51 10.54 -14.06 -48.43
C CYS A 51 11.29 -14.53 -49.69
N SER A 52 11.65 -13.56 -50.51
CA SER A 52 12.36 -13.72 -51.77
C SER A 52 13.36 -12.58 -51.98
N GLY A 53 14.21 -12.72 -53.00
CA GLY A 53 15.21 -11.70 -53.36
C GLY A 53 16.61 -11.99 -52.81
N PRO A 54 17.64 -11.29 -53.34
CA PRO A 54 19.05 -11.52 -53.00
C PRO A 54 19.37 -11.17 -51.54
N GLY A 55 18.54 -10.32 -50.90
CA GLY A 55 18.67 -9.94 -49.50
C GLY A 55 17.58 -10.48 -48.57
N ASN A 56 16.67 -11.32 -49.07
CA ASN A 56 15.50 -11.83 -48.34
C ASN A 56 14.59 -10.71 -47.77
N ASP A 57 14.56 -9.57 -48.47
CA ASP A 57 13.92 -8.31 -48.09
C ASP A 57 12.53 -8.12 -48.70
N HIS A 58 12.21 -8.88 -49.76
CA HIS A 58 10.91 -8.84 -50.40
C HIS A 58 10.00 -9.95 -49.88
N CYS A 59 8.91 -9.58 -49.22
CA CYS A 59 7.93 -10.54 -48.72
C CYS A 59 7.00 -11.03 -49.85
N GLU A 60 6.80 -12.34 -49.94
CA GLU A 60 5.84 -12.98 -50.84
C GLU A 60 4.54 -13.36 -50.13
N GLU A 61 4.64 -13.77 -48.86
CA GLU A 61 3.50 -14.20 -48.07
C GLU A 61 3.63 -13.70 -46.63
N CYS A 62 2.61 -12.99 -46.15
CA CYS A 62 2.58 -12.46 -44.79
C CYS A 62 2.07 -13.48 -43.77
N LYS A 63 2.45 -13.33 -42.51
CA LYS A 63 1.82 -14.05 -41.39
C LYS A 63 0.35 -13.58 -41.24
N GLY A 64 -0.49 -14.37 -40.58
CA GLY A 64 -1.89 -13.97 -40.34
C GLY A 64 -1.98 -12.68 -39.53
N GLY A 65 -2.97 -11.83 -39.81
CA GLY A 65 -3.09 -10.48 -39.24
C GLY A 65 -2.36 -9.39 -40.04
N TRP A 66 -1.72 -9.74 -41.16
CA TRP A 66 -0.98 -8.80 -42.01
C TRP A 66 -1.41 -8.97 -43.48
N ILE A 67 -1.43 -7.87 -44.22
CA ILE A 67 -1.67 -7.83 -45.67
C ILE A 67 -0.42 -7.46 -46.43
N LEU A 68 -0.22 -8.12 -47.58
CA LEU A 68 0.90 -7.82 -48.46
C LEU A 68 0.60 -6.56 -49.28
N HIS A 69 1.41 -5.53 -49.07
CA HIS A 69 1.36 -4.29 -49.82
C HIS A 69 2.76 -3.92 -50.31
N ASN A 70 2.95 -3.95 -51.64
CA ASN A 70 4.19 -3.57 -52.32
C ASN A 70 5.46 -4.30 -51.79
N GLY A 71 5.38 -5.62 -51.61
CA GLY A 71 6.50 -6.43 -51.11
C GLY A 71 6.77 -6.33 -49.61
N THR A 72 5.93 -5.58 -48.88
CA THR A 72 6.00 -5.41 -47.42
C THR A 72 4.70 -5.86 -46.76
N CYS A 73 4.79 -6.38 -45.54
CA CYS A 73 3.60 -6.72 -44.76
C CYS A 73 3.17 -5.52 -43.93
N VAL A 74 1.93 -5.08 -44.14
CA VAL A 74 1.28 -4.03 -43.36
C VAL A 74 0.24 -4.67 -42.47
N ASP A 75 0.19 -4.22 -41.23
CA ASP A 75 -0.77 -4.68 -40.23
C ASP A 75 -2.21 -4.43 -40.70
N ILE A 76 -3.10 -5.39 -40.45
CA ILE A 76 -4.52 -5.23 -40.76
C ILE A 76 -5.17 -4.47 -39.60
N ASP A 77 -5.72 -3.29 -39.86
CA ASP A 77 -6.52 -2.60 -38.84
C ASP A 77 -7.89 -3.27 -38.69
N GLU A 78 -8.00 -4.28 -37.82
CA GLU A 78 -9.27 -4.98 -37.60
C GLU A 78 -10.33 -4.08 -36.94
N CYS A 79 -9.93 -2.96 -36.32
CA CYS A 79 -10.84 -2.01 -35.68
C CYS A 79 -11.41 -0.96 -36.65
N GLY A 80 -10.68 -0.67 -37.73
CA GLY A 80 -11.13 0.19 -38.83
C GLY A 80 -11.94 -0.53 -39.91
N THR A 81 -12.03 -1.86 -39.82
CA THR A 81 -12.78 -2.72 -40.73
C THR A 81 -14.02 -3.29 -40.03
N GLU A 82 -15.02 -3.79 -40.77
CA GLU A 82 -16.22 -4.45 -40.21
C GLU A 82 -15.92 -5.88 -39.67
N LEU A 83 -14.68 -6.14 -39.26
CA LEU A 83 -14.20 -7.44 -38.78
C LEU A 83 -14.10 -7.49 -37.24
N ASP A 84 -14.44 -6.40 -36.54
CA ASP A 84 -14.34 -6.25 -35.10
C ASP A 84 -15.37 -7.14 -34.35
N LYS A 85 -14.95 -8.34 -33.94
CA LYS A 85 -15.77 -9.29 -33.15
C LYS A 85 -15.66 -9.05 -31.64
N CYS A 86 -15.64 -7.80 -31.21
CA CYS A 86 -15.56 -7.49 -29.78
C CYS A 86 -16.93 -7.68 -29.09
N PRO A 87 -16.96 -8.14 -27.83
CA PRO A 87 -18.20 -8.29 -27.07
C PRO A 87 -18.91 -6.95 -26.84
N PRO A 88 -20.23 -6.96 -26.56
CA PRO A 88 -20.94 -5.75 -26.16
C PRO A 88 -20.27 -5.12 -24.93
N SER A 89 -20.23 -3.79 -24.88
CA SER A 89 -19.51 -2.96 -23.88
C SER A 89 -17.98 -3.07 -23.84
N SER A 90 -17.37 -3.40 -24.97
CA SER A 90 -15.92 -3.26 -25.16
C SER A 90 -15.62 -2.46 -26.44
N PHE A 91 -14.40 -1.94 -26.55
CA PHE A 91 -13.90 -1.29 -27.76
C PHE A 91 -12.67 -2.00 -28.30
N CYS A 92 -12.53 -1.95 -29.62
CA CYS A 92 -11.41 -2.54 -30.34
C CYS A 92 -10.18 -1.62 -30.27
N VAL A 93 -9.02 -2.21 -30.00
CA VAL A 93 -7.70 -1.57 -30.11
C VAL A 93 -6.83 -2.38 -31.05
N ASN A 94 -6.42 -1.75 -32.15
CA ASN A 94 -5.53 -2.38 -33.13
C ASN A 94 -4.15 -2.61 -32.51
N THR A 95 -3.56 -3.77 -32.72
CA THR A 95 -2.23 -4.14 -32.23
C THR A 95 -1.43 -4.78 -33.37
N GLU A 96 -0.10 -4.78 -33.29
CA GLU A 96 0.68 -5.34 -34.40
C GLU A 96 0.41 -6.85 -34.55
N GLY A 97 -0.16 -7.22 -35.70
CA GLY A 97 -0.54 -8.56 -36.12
C GLY A 97 -1.85 -9.08 -35.55
N SER A 98 -2.63 -8.27 -34.82
CA SER A 98 -3.91 -8.67 -34.24
C SER A 98 -4.68 -7.50 -33.63
N PHE A 99 -5.82 -7.75 -33.00
CA PHE A 99 -6.52 -6.75 -32.20
C PHE A 99 -6.77 -7.23 -30.76
N LYS A 100 -7.00 -6.28 -29.87
CA LYS A 100 -7.44 -6.55 -28.50
C LYS A 100 -8.71 -5.77 -28.19
N CYS A 101 -9.68 -6.46 -27.62
CA CYS A 101 -10.85 -5.80 -27.05
C CYS A 101 -10.51 -5.35 -25.63
N LYS A 102 -10.86 -4.10 -25.31
CA LYS A 102 -10.75 -3.54 -23.96
C LYS A 102 -12.11 -3.08 -23.48
N ASP A 103 -12.34 -3.18 -22.18
CA ASP A 103 -13.59 -2.76 -21.59
C ASP A 103 -13.77 -1.23 -21.66
N CYS A 104 -15.01 -0.79 -21.83
CA CYS A 104 -15.35 0.62 -21.76
C CYS A 104 -15.14 1.19 -20.35
N ASP A 105 -15.18 2.52 -20.24
CA ASP A 105 -15.19 3.20 -18.95
C ASP A 105 -16.39 2.74 -18.07
N PRO A 106 -16.21 2.49 -16.76
CA PRO A 106 -17.31 2.09 -15.85
C PRO A 106 -18.47 3.08 -15.82
N ALA A 107 -18.21 4.35 -16.11
CA ALA A 107 -19.24 5.39 -16.22
C ALA A 107 -20.21 5.17 -17.41
N CYS A 108 -19.99 4.14 -18.23
CA CYS A 108 -20.60 4.00 -19.54
C CYS A 108 -21.27 2.64 -19.76
N VAL A 109 -22.53 2.69 -20.18
CA VAL A 109 -23.29 1.53 -20.68
C VAL A 109 -22.95 1.33 -22.16
N GLY A 110 -21.68 0.99 -22.40
CA GLY A 110 -21.08 0.81 -23.71
C GLY A 110 -20.44 2.08 -24.29
N CYS A 111 -19.44 1.86 -25.15
CA CYS A 111 -18.65 2.89 -25.80
C CYS A 111 -18.68 2.74 -27.33
N MET A 112 -18.30 3.80 -28.05
CA MET A 112 -18.28 3.87 -29.51
C MET A 112 -16.89 4.32 -30.00
N GLY A 113 -16.39 3.65 -31.05
CA GLY A 113 -15.15 4.01 -31.74
C GLY A 113 -13.88 3.64 -30.97
N SER A 114 -12.78 4.37 -31.23
CA SER A 114 -11.41 4.00 -30.86
C SER A 114 -10.95 4.39 -29.44
N GLY A 115 -11.84 4.40 -28.43
CA GLY A 115 -11.38 4.72 -27.07
C GLY A 115 -12.41 4.58 -25.94
N PRO A 116 -11.94 4.45 -24.68
CA PRO A 116 -12.78 4.12 -23.53
C PRO A 116 -13.74 5.26 -23.13
N ALA A 117 -13.36 6.50 -23.39
CA ALA A 117 -14.09 7.69 -22.93
C ALA A 117 -15.22 8.14 -23.87
N ARG A 118 -15.42 7.50 -25.03
CA ARG A 118 -16.49 7.86 -25.97
C ARG A 118 -17.71 6.98 -25.69
N CYS A 119 -18.61 7.47 -24.86
CA CYS A 119 -19.70 6.67 -24.33
C CYS A 119 -20.95 6.77 -25.18
N ARG A 120 -21.60 5.63 -25.40
CA ARG A 120 -22.90 5.55 -26.10
C ARG A 120 -24.02 6.05 -25.20
N LYS A 121 -23.97 5.65 -23.93
CA LYS A 121 -24.91 6.01 -22.89
C LYS A 121 -24.17 6.00 -21.55
N CYS A 122 -24.48 6.95 -20.68
CA CYS A 122 -23.93 6.95 -19.32
C CYS A 122 -24.67 5.96 -18.42
N ALA A 123 -23.92 5.38 -17.47
CA ALA A 123 -24.48 4.64 -16.36
C ALA A 123 -25.28 5.56 -15.44
N ASP A 124 -26.12 4.98 -14.59
CA ASP A 124 -26.86 5.74 -13.58
C ASP A 124 -25.86 6.43 -12.62
N GLY A 125 -26.16 7.66 -12.20
CA GLY A 125 -25.23 8.50 -11.42
C GLY A 125 -24.24 9.32 -12.26
N TYR A 126 -24.27 9.19 -13.59
CA TYR A 126 -23.41 9.97 -14.49
C TYR A 126 -24.22 10.81 -15.48
N ARG A 127 -23.71 11.98 -15.85
CA ARG A 127 -24.27 12.84 -16.91
C ARG A 127 -23.37 12.91 -18.14
N VAL A 128 -24.00 12.96 -19.31
CA VAL A 128 -23.29 13.21 -20.57
C VAL A 128 -22.76 14.64 -20.60
N THR A 129 -21.45 14.76 -20.79
CA THR A 129 -20.79 16.03 -21.10
C THR A 129 -19.99 15.85 -22.39
N GLY A 130 -20.56 16.31 -23.52
CA GLY A 130 -20.02 16.02 -24.86
C GLY A 130 -20.18 14.54 -25.20
N SER A 131 -19.06 13.83 -25.38
CA SER A 131 -19.05 12.37 -25.61
C SER A 131 -18.57 11.55 -24.41
N LYS A 132 -18.34 12.21 -23.26
CA LYS A 132 -17.88 11.58 -22.02
C LYS A 132 -18.99 11.55 -20.98
N CYS A 133 -18.91 10.60 -20.06
CA CYS A 133 -19.75 10.54 -18.88
C CYS A 133 -18.98 11.11 -17.70
N LEU A 134 -19.56 12.11 -17.05
CA LEU A 134 -19.01 12.70 -15.83
C LEU A 134 -19.93 12.36 -14.67
N ASP A 135 -19.32 12.04 -13.56
CA ASP A 135 -20.01 11.78 -12.30
C ASP A 135 -20.91 12.97 -11.92
N ILE A 136 -22.11 12.67 -11.44
CA ILE A 136 -23.05 13.67 -10.93
C ILE A 136 -22.72 13.85 -9.45
N ASP A 137 -22.26 15.04 -9.06
CA ASP A 137 -22.07 15.33 -7.64
C ASP A 137 -23.42 15.58 -6.98
N GLU A 138 -24.07 14.53 -6.48
CA GLU A 138 -25.38 14.69 -5.83
C GLU A 138 -25.30 15.52 -4.55
N CYS A 139 -24.14 15.60 -3.89
CA CYS A 139 -23.97 16.41 -2.70
C CYS A 139 -24.01 17.92 -3.00
N SER A 140 -23.49 18.31 -4.16
CA SER A 140 -23.54 19.70 -4.63
C SER A 140 -24.84 20.03 -5.37
N ASP A 141 -25.39 19.07 -6.14
CA ASP A 141 -26.56 19.28 -7.00
C ASP A 141 -27.90 19.13 -6.23
N ARG A 142 -27.94 18.34 -5.15
CA ARG A 142 -29.15 18.11 -4.34
C ARG A 142 -28.99 18.66 -2.92
N VAL A 143 -29.81 19.66 -2.59
CA VAL A 143 -29.88 20.28 -1.25
C VAL A 143 -30.19 19.28 -0.13
N LEU A 144 -30.87 18.17 -0.45
CA LEU A 144 -31.24 17.10 0.49
C LEU A 144 -30.79 15.73 -0.03
N ALA A 145 -29.53 15.62 -0.47
CA ALA A 145 -28.96 14.34 -0.90
C ALA A 145 -29.09 13.26 0.19
N CYS A 146 -28.79 13.62 1.44
CA CYS A 146 -28.97 12.79 2.62
C CYS A 146 -30.27 13.12 3.36
N GLN A 147 -30.94 12.10 3.88
CA GLN A 147 -32.20 12.25 4.61
C GLN A 147 -31.99 12.56 6.11
N GLY A 148 -30.86 12.13 6.68
CA GLY A 148 -30.54 12.35 8.10
C GLY A 148 -30.03 13.78 8.38
N LEU A 149 -30.48 14.36 9.51
CA LEU A 149 -30.05 15.69 9.97
C LEU A 149 -28.57 15.74 10.41
N ASP A 150 -28.05 14.62 10.92
CA ASP A 150 -26.66 14.48 11.41
C ASP A 150 -25.80 13.66 10.42
N GLU A 151 -26.15 13.69 9.13
CA GLU A 151 -25.42 13.04 8.05
C GLU A 151 -24.69 14.07 7.18
N ILE A 152 -23.49 13.71 6.75
CA ILE A 152 -22.67 14.44 5.78
C ILE A 152 -22.70 13.65 4.47
N CYS A 153 -23.08 14.33 3.39
CA CYS A 153 -23.02 13.76 2.06
C CYS A 153 -21.57 13.69 1.59
N VAL A 154 -21.16 12.52 1.10
CA VAL A 154 -19.86 12.29 0.48
C VAL A 154 -20.09 11.75 -0.93
N ASN A 155 -19.69 12.55 -1.93
CA ASN A 155 -19.79 12.16 -3.32
C ASN A 155 -18.82 10.99 -3.61
N THR A 156 -19.26 10.02 -4.41
CA THR A 156 -18.46 8.86 -4.83
C THR A 156 -18.60 8.68 -6.33
N GLU A 157 -17.70 7.90 -6.95
CA GLU A 157 -17.83 7.69 -8.39
C GLU A 157 -19.07 6.85 -8.73
N GLY A 158 -20.03 7.46 -9.42
CA GLY A 158 -21.30 6.89 -9.85
C GLY A 158 -22.43 6.89 -8.83
N SER A 159 -22.22 7.49 -7.65
CA SER A 159 -23.24 7.57 -6.59
C SER A 159 -22.77 8.53 -5.48
N PHE A 160 -23.53 8.62 -4.41
CA PHE A 160 -23.12 9.28 -3.17
C PHE A 160 -23.38 8.36 -1.97
N ARG A 161 -22.70 8.63 -0.86
CA ARG A 161 -23.01 8.01 0.43
C ARG A 161 -23.19 9.06 1.51
N CYS A 162 -23.98 8.71 2.51
CA CYS A 162 -24.21 9.54 3.68
C CYS A 162 -23.45 8.96 4.86
N ASP A 163 -22.47 9.70 5.36
CA ASP A 163 -21.68 9.32 6.54
C ASP A 163 -22.16 10.13 7.75
N CYS A 164 -22.08 9.58 8.96
CA CYS A 164 -22.46 10.36 10.14
C CYS A 164 -21.47 11.50 10.37
N ALA A 165 -21.98 12.66 10.79
CA ALA A 165 -21.16 13.81 11.14
C ALA A 165 -20.13 13.47 12.24
N GLU A 166 -19.09 14.30 12.35
CA GLU A 166 -18.07 14.10 13.38
C GLU A 166 -18.70 14.05 14.78
N GLY A 167 -18.27 13.08 15.59
CA GLY A 167 -18.88 12.83 16.89
C GLY A 167 -20.19 12.04 16.86
N PHE A 168 -20.63 11.51 15.70
CA PHE A 168 -21.79 10.62 15.57
C PHE A 168 -21.39 9.23 15.02
N SER A 169 -22.09 8.18 15.44
CA SER A 169 -21.94 6.81 14.94
C SER A 169 -23.27 6.27 14.44
N ARG A 170 -23.23 5.47 13.37
CA ARG A 170 -24.43 4.86 12.78
C ARG A 170 -24.91 3.72 13.67
N LYS A 171 -26.10 3.85 14.26
CA LYS A 171 -26.83 2.78 14.98
C LYS A 171 -28.26 2.68 14.44
N ASN A 172 -28.69 1.48 14.03
CA ASN A 172 -30.04 1.25 13.47
C ASN A 172 -30.42 2.21 12.32
N ASN A 173 -29.50 2.46 11.38
CA ASN A 173 -29.65 3.43 10.30
C ASN A 173 -29.83 4.90 10.72
N VAL A 174 -29.63 5.24 11.99
CA VAL A 174 -29.68 6.62 12.50
C VAL A 174 -28.30 7.00 13.04
N CYS A 175 -27.87 8.23 12.77
CA CYS A 175 -26.66 8.77 13.39
C CYS A 175 -26.97 9.18 14.82
N VAL A 176 -26.35 8.50 15.78
CA VAL A 176 -26.43 8.86 17.20
C VAL A 176 -25.12 9.47 17.62
N LYS A 177 -25.14 10.47 18.51
CA LYS A 177 -23.89 10.98 19.06
C LYS A 177 -23.09 9.81 19.63
N LYS A 178 -21.84 9.71 19.23
CA LYS A 178 -20.85 8.93 19.95
C LYS A 178 -20.91 9.50 21.36
N GLN A 179 -21.41 8.70 22.29
CA GLN A 179 -21.03 8.88 23.68
C GLN A 179 -19.53 8.70 23.63
N LEU A 180 -18.80 9.82 23.51
CA LEU A 180 -17.44 9.87 24.00
C LEU A 180 -17.56 9.21 25.37
N PRO A 181 -16.84 8.11 25.66
CA PRO A 181 -16.75 7.69 27.05
C PRO A 181 -16.47 8.98 27.79
N SER A 182 -17.32 9.30 28.77
CA SER A 182 -17.06 10.44 29.62
C SER A 182 -15.58 10.36 29.89
N ILE A 183 -14.84 11.37 29.45
CA ILE A 183 -13.68 11.73 30.20
C ILE A 183 -14.35 12.04 31.55
N HIS A 184 -14.46 11.00 32.40
CA HIS A 184 -14.17 11.19 33.80
C HIS A 184 -12.98 12.12 33.73
N GLU A 185 -13.09 13.29 34.34
CA GLU A 185 -11.92 14.09 34.61
C GLU A 185 -10.95 13.19 35.38
N LYS A 186 -10.27 12.28 34.68
CA LYS A 186 -8.91 11.97 34.92
C LYS A 186 -8.26 13.30 34.62
N GLY A 187 -8.24 14.14 35.64
CA GLY A 187 -7.20 15.12 35.78
C GLY A 187 -5.88 14.44 35.44
N LEU A 188 -4.92 15.26 35.07
CA LEU A 188 -3.57 14.95 34.61
C LEU A 188 -2.73 14.01 35.54
N PHE A 189 -3.34 13.30 36.49
CA PHE A 189 -2.73 12.52 37.57
C PHE A 189 -3.45 11.18 37.88
N GLU A 190 -4.18 10.57 36.93
CA GLU A 190 -4.80 9.25 37.17
C GLU A 190 -4.39 8.15 36.17
N ASP A 191 -3.16 8.24 35.66
CA ASP A 191 -2.40 7.11 35.09
C ASP A 191 -0.96 7.13 35.64
N ILE A 192 -0.81 7.23 36.97
CA ILE A 192 0.40 6.70 37.61
C ILE A 192 0.07 5.24 37.92
N GLN A 193 0.53 4.35 37.05
CA GLN A 193 0.50 2.92 37.29
C GLN A 193 1.15 2.65 38.65
N ASP A 194 0.40 2.03 39.56
CA ASP A 194 0.87 1.55 40.87
C ASP A 194 2.02 0.52 40.75
N ASP A 195 2.43 0.16 39.53
CA ASP A 195 3.48 -0.82 39.23
C ASP A 195 4.89 -0.19 39.12
N GLU A 196 5.03 1.12 38.85
CA GLU A 196 6.36 1.79 38.85
C GLU A 196 6.78 2.28 40.25
N VAL A 197 5.81 2.54 41.14
CA VAL A 197 6.07 3.08 42.49
C VAL A 197 6.70 2.03 43.40
N VAL A 198 6.37 0.75 43.21
CA VAL A 198 6.95 -0.37 43.99
C VAL A 198 8.44 -0.54 43.68
N VAL A 199 8.87 -0.33 42.44
CA VAL A 199 10.27 -0.44 42.03
C VAL A 199 11.10 0.70 42.60
N LEU A 200 10.57 1.94 42.56
CA LEU A 200 11.24 3.10 43.16
C LEU A 200 11.35 2.96 44.69
N GLN A 201 10.28 2.48 45.35
CA GLN A 201 10.25 2.26 46.80
C GLN A 201 11.27 1.21 47.26
N GLN A 202 11.50 0.15 46.46
CA GLN A 202 12.52 -0.85 46.75
C GLN A 202 13.95 -0.30 46.61
N MET A 203 14.19 0.60 45.64
CA MET A 203 15.48 1.27 45.48
C MET A 203 15.79 2.24 46.64
N PHE A 204 14.79 2.99 47.11
CA PHE A 204 14.96 3.90 48.25
C PHE A 204 15.19 3.15 49.57
N LEU A 205 14.49 2.04 49.81
CA LEU A 205 14.72 1.22 51.01
C LEU A 205 16.15 0.66 51.05
N GLY A 206 16.67 0.22 49.91
CA GLY A 206 18.04 -0.30 49.79
C GLY A 206 19.10 0.75 50.15
N VAL A 207 18.96 1.98 49.66
CA VAL A 207 19.89 3.09 49.95
C VAL A 207 19.81 3.48 51.43
N VAL A 208 18.61 3.54 52.00
CA VAL A 208 18.42 3.87 53.42
C VAL A 208 19.02 2.80 54.34
N LEU A 209 18.80 1.51 54.05
CA LEU A 209 19.39 0.43 54.84
C LEU A 209 20.93 0.44 54.77
N CYS A 210 21.50 0.76 53.61
CA CYS A 210 22.95 0.87 53.46
C CYS A 210 23.50 2.06 54.28
N ALA A 211 22.85 3.22 54.23
CA ALA A 211 23.22 4.38 55.04
C ALA A 211 23.10 4.10 56.55
N LEU A 212 22.04 3.43 56.98
CA LEU A 212 21.85 3.02 58.38
C LEU A 212 22.93 2.05 58.86
N ALA A 213 23.34 1.09 58.03
CA ALA A 213 24.46 0.19 58.34
C ALA A 213 25.79 0.96 58.50
N THR A 214 26.04 1.97 57.64
CA THR A 214 27.24 2.81 57.74
C THR A 214 27.24 3.73 58.97
N LEU A 215 26.07 4.21 59.39
CA LEU A 215 25.91 5.04 60.59
C LEU A 215 26.02 4.22 61.88
N ALA A 216 25.44 3.02 61.90
CA ALA A 216 25.58 2.08 63.01
C ALA A 216 27.05 1.66 63.22
N ALA A 217 27.80 1.46 62.14
CA ALA A 217 29.24 1.17 62.20
C ALA A 217 30.08 2.34 62.74
N LYS A 218 29.57 3.58 62.69
CA LYS A 218 30.27 4.79 63.14
C LYS A 218 29.96 5.19 64.60
N GLY A 219 28.96 4.55 65.22
CA GLY A 219 28.69 4.65 66.67
C GLY A 219 27.85 5.85 67.13
N ASP A 220 27.20 6.59 66.22
CA ASP A 220 26.42 7.78 66.59
C ASP A 220 24.97 7.43 66.99
N MET A 221 24.78 7.12 68.28
CA MET A 221 23.51 6.64 68.89
C MET A 221 22.35 7.64 68.86
N VAL A 222 22.61 8.93 68.59
CA VAL A 222 21.56 9.96 68.56
C VAL A 222 20.80 9.93 67.22
N TYR A 223 21.50 9.70 66.11
CA TYR A 223 20.87 9.69 64.78
C TYR A 223 20.05 8.43 64.53
N THR A 224 20.44 7.29 65.11
CA THR A 224 19.71 6.02 64.98
C THR A 224 18.34 6.07 65.67
N SER A 225 18.22 6.75 66.82
CA SER A 225 16.94 6.86 67.55
C SER A 225 15.94 7.80 66.85
N ILE A 226 16.40 8.91 66.28
CA ILE A 226 15.57 9.83 65.49
C ILE A 226 15.01 9.13 64.24
N PHE A 227 15.84 8.33 63.56
CA PHE A 227 15.42 7.58 62.39
C PHE A 227 14.45 6.44 62.71
N MET A 228 14.67 5.70 63.81
CA MET A 228 13.73 4.68 64.27
C MET A 228 12.36 5.29 64.64
N GLY A 229 12.36 6.48 65.26
CA GLY A 229 11.14 7.24 65.53
C GLY A 229 10.39 7.63 64.25
N ALA A 230 11.11 8.09 63.22
CA ALA A 230 10.52 8.42 61.93
C ALA A 230 9.95 7.19 61.21
N LEU A 231 10.67 6.06 61.21
CA LEU A 231 10.18 4.81 60.61
C LEU A 231 8.94 4.27 61.33
N ALA A 232 8.91 4.33 62.66
CA ALA A 232 7.74 3.95 63.44
C ALA A 232 6.53 4.85 63.17
N ALA A 233 6.75 6.16 63.02
CA ALA A 233 5.70 7.12 62.68
C ALA A 233 5.13 6.88 61.27
N VAL A 234 5.98 6.61 60.29
CA VAL A 234 5.54 6.29 58.92
C VAL A 234 4.79 4.95 58.87
N ALA A 235 5.27 3.94 59.59
CA ALA A 235 4.58 2.65 59.71
C ALA A 235 3.21 2.79 60.40
N GLY A 236 3.13 3.60 61.46
CA GLY A 236 1.87 3.91 62.14
C GLY A 236 0.88 4.64 61.24
N TYR A 237 1.34 5.63 60.47
CA TYR A 237 0.52 6.35 59.49
C TYR A 237 -0.03 5.40 58.42
N TRP A 238 0.82 4.52 57.87
CA TRP A 238 0.40 3.55 56.86
C TRP A 238 -0.58 2.50 57.38
N LEU A 239 -0.42 2.03 58.61
CA LEU A 239 -1.35 1.09 59.23
C LEU A 239 -2.70 1.75 59.57
N SER A 240 -2.68 3.02 59.98
CA SER A 240 -3.91 3.81 60.22
C SER A 240 -4.70 4.02 58.93
N ASP A 241 -4.03 4.43 57.86
CA ASP A 241 -4.66 4.72 56.56
C ASP A 241 -5.21 3.45 55.89
N ARG A 242 -4.62 2.29 56.15
CA ARG A 242 -5.15 0.99 55.70
C ARG A 242 -6.31 0.49 56.58
N GLY A 243 -6.32 0.84 57.86
CA GLY A 243 -7.40 0.52 58.81
C GLY A 243 -8.69 1.29 58.51
N ASP A 244 -8.59 2.59 58.24
CA ASP A 244 -9.75 3.44 57.92
C ASP A 244 -10.41 3.02 56.60
N ARG A 245 -9.63 2.62 55.60
CA ARG A 245 -10.15 2.07 54.33
C ARG A 245 -10.88 0.73 54.51
N PHE A 246 -10.43 -0.11 55.45
CA PHE A 246 -11.08 -1.39 55.74
C PHE A 246 -12.40 -1.20 56.51
N LEU A 247 -12.44 -0.25 57.44
CA LEU A 247 -13.64 0.08 58.22
C LEU A 247 -14.72 0.72 57.34
N ASP A 248 -14.36 1.64 56.44
CA ASP A 248 -15.29 2.28 55.52
C ASP A 248 -15.91 1.26 54.56
N SER A 249 -15.12 0.30 54.08
CA SER A 249 -15.62 -0.78 53.22
C SER A 249 -16.53 -1.79 53.96
N PHE A 250 -16.39 -1.93 55.29
CA PHE A 250 -17.25 -2.78 56.11
C PHE A 250 -18.57 -2.09 56.51
N LEU A 251 -18.54 -0.77 56.71
CA LEU A 251 -19.72 0.04 57.04
C LEU A 251 -20.61 0.31 55.81
N LYS A 252 -20.06 0.37 54.60
CA LYS A 252 -20.82 0.53 53.34
C LYS A 252 -21.40 -0.77 52.80
N GLY A 253 -21.09 -1.91 53.42
CA GLY A 253 -21.44 -3.26 52.97
C GLY A 253 -22.58 -3.93 53.72
N ARG A 254 -23.49 -3.18 54.36
CA ARG A 254 -24.73 -3.72 54.95
C ARG A 254 -25.94 -2.89 54.57
#